data_AF-L8GRI1-F1
#
_entry.id   AF-L8GRI1-F1
#
_cell.length_a   1.000
_cell.length_b   1.000
_cell.length_c   1.000
_cell.angle_alpha   90.00
_cell.angle_beta   90.00
_cell.angle_gamma   90.00
#
_symmetry.space_group_name_H-M   'P 1'
#
loop_
_entity.id
_entity.type
_entity.pdbx_description
1 polymer ?
#
loop_
_entity_poly.entity_id
_entity_poly.type
_entity_poly.pdbx_seq_one_letter_code
_entity_poly.pdbx_strand_id
1 'polypeptide(L)'
;LRTIAVIGDDANDNPVFRGEGSGEVSAEYVVTPLEGIKAHLARRGLSVDVIYVNNSVIANAVAAAKKADLAIVFAGVESSEGYDRNDLIQAVANAQRNTVVGLHIPGATVMPWIDSVPAVLAAFMPGQEDGHAIASILFGDVNPSGKLPLTFPKTVHLVPGQSQTLAFSFSDEDLSIWDESIHDWSLVTGKFVVHVGSSSRDIRLSAPLPVSL
;
A
#
# COMPACT_ATOMS: atom_id res chain seq x y z
N LEU A 1 -16.24 10.15 -13.54
CA LEU A 1 -16.42 9.65 -12.16
C LEU A 1 -17.60 10.37 -11.56
N ARG A 2 -18.66 9.66 -11.19
CA ARG A 2 -19.91 10.19 -10.60
C ARG A 2 -20.14 9.67 -9.19
N THR A 3 -19.65 8.48 -8.87
CA THR A 3 -19.82 7.86 -7.55
C THR A 3 -18.51 7.22 -7.07
N ILE A 4 -18.15 7.45 -5.82
CA ILE A 4 -17.01 6.84 -5.13
C ILE A 4 -17.55 6.07 -3.92
N ALA A 5 -17.15 4.81 -3.78
CA ALA A 5 -17.32 4.06 -2.54
C ALA A 5 -16.04 4.21 -1.70
N VAL A 6 -16.17 4.77 -0.50
CA VAL A 6 -15.09 4.87 0.50
C VAL A 6 -15.38 3.81 1.56
N ILE A 7 -14.47 2.85 1.71
CA ILE A 7 -14.72 1.59 2.41
C ILE A 7 -13.70 1.38 3.53
N GLY A 8 -14.17 0.92 4.70
CA GLY A 8 -13.36 0.54 5.86
C GLY A 8 -13.47 1.52 7.02
N ASP A 9 -13.43 1.00 8.25
CA ASP A 9 -13.47 1.76 9.51
C ASP A 9 -12.35 2.80 9.54
N ASP A 10 -11.16 2.42 9.05
CA ASP A 10 -9.98 3.28 8.91
C ASP A 10 -10.22 4.53 8.05
N ALA A 11 -11.24 4.52 7.18
CA ALA A 11 -11.60 5.69 6.40
C ALA A 11 -12.29 6.78 7.23
N ASN A 12 -12.91 6.44 8.37
CA ASN A 12 -13.69 7.39 9.17
C ASN A 12 -13.97 6.99 10.62
N ASP A 13 -14.49 5.79 10.87
CA ASP A 13 -15.04 5.42 12.17
C ASP A 13 -13.94 5.10 13.20
N ASN A 14 -12.80 4.58 12.75
CA ASN A 14 -11.61 4.37 13.57
C ASN A 14 -10.31 4.57 12.75
N PRO A 15 -9.94 5.82 12.41
CA PRO A 15 -8.80 6.09 11.54
C PRO A 15 -7.46 5.83 12.25
N VAL A 16 -6.57 5.09 11.59
CA VAL A 16 -5.21 4.83 12.06
C VAL A 16 -4.27 5.91 11.52
N PHE A 17 -4.07 6.98 12.28
CA PHE A 17 -3.19 8.07 11.88
C PHE A 17 -1.87 8.15 12.68
N ARG A 18 -1.75 7.33 13.72
CA ARG A 18 -0.60 7.31 14.64
C ARG A 18 -0.33 5.89 15.14
N GLY A 19 0.84 5.69 15.74
CA GLY A 19 1.13 4.52 16.55
C GLY A 19 0.56 4.65 17.97
N GLU A 20 0.43 3.53 18.65
CA GLU A 20 0.02 3.46 20.06
C GLU A 20 1.24 3.37 21.00
N GLY A 21 1.01 3.54 22.31
CA GLY A 21 2.03 3.33 23.34
C GLY A 21 2.78 4.60 23.76
N SER A 22 4.03 4.47 24.21
CA SER A 22 4.76 5.60 24.79
C SER A 22 5.17 6.71 23.79
N GLY A 23 5.11 6.41 22.49
CA GLY A 23 5.31 7.39 21.42
C GLY A 23 4.02 8.08 20.95
N GLU A 24 2.89 7.80 21.60
CA GLU A 24 1.60 8.36 21.24
C GLU A 24 1.55 9.87 21.47
N VAL A 25 0.96 10.60 20.51
CA VAL A 25 0.60 12.01 20.64
C VAL A 25 -0.90 12.15 20.52
N SER A 26 -1.52 12.80 21.50
CA SER A 26 -2.92 13.22 21.42
C SER A 26 -3.04 14.34 20.39
N ALA A 27 -3.63 14.02 19.23
CA ALA A 27 -3.92 15.03 18.23
C ALA A 27 -5.07 15.94 18.69
N GLU A 28 -4.97 17.24 18.40
CA GLU A 28 -6.04 18.20 18.69
C GLU A 28 -7.31 17.90 17.89
N TYR A 29 -7.12 17.41 16.66
CA TYR A 29 -8.15 16.93 15.75
C TYR A 29 -7.53 15.90 14.81
N VAL A 30 -8.38 15.26 14.00
CA VAL A 30 -7.95 14.36 12.92
C VAL A 30 -8.89 14.60 11.76
N VAL A 31 -8.35 14.85 10.57
CA VAL A 31 -9.13 14.86 9.33
C VAL A 31 -9.11 13.45 8.77
N THR A 32 -10.24 12.75 8.78
CA THR A 32 -10.31 11.37 8.28
C THR A 32 -10.15 11.32 6.76
N PRO A 33 -9.74 10.18 6.16
CA PRO A 33 -9.72 10.03 4.71
C PRO A 33 -11.06 10.38 4.04
N LEU A 34 -12.19 9.97 4.63
CA LEU A 34 -13.53 10.31 4.15
C LEU A 34 -13.78 11.82 4.16
N GLU A 35 -13.44 12.51 5.25
CA GLU A 35 -13.58 13.96 5.39
C GLU A 35 -12.70 14.69 4.38
N GLY A 36 -11.44 14.27 4.25
CA GLY A 36 -10.49 14.82 3.29
C GLY A 36 -10.96 14.73 1.85
N ILE A 37 -11.47 13.56 1.45
CA ILE A 37 -12.04 13.33 0.12
C ILE A 37 -13.26 14.24 -0.12
N LYS A 38 -14.22 14.27 0.82
CA LYS A 38 -15.42 15.13 0.71
C LYS A 38 -15.07 16.61 0.65
N ALA A 39 -14.16 17.06 1.51
CA ALA A 39 -13.69 18.45 1.54
C ALA A 39 -12.97 18.83 0.23
N HIS A 40 -12.14 17.94 -0.32
CA HIS A 40 -11.48 18.17 -1.60
C HIS A 40 -12.51 18.28 -2.73
N LEU A 41 -13.47 17.35 -2.84
CA LEU A 41 -14.53 17.38 -3.86
C LEU A 41 -15.35 18.68 -3.78
N ALA A 42 -15.75 19.09 -2.58
CA ALA A 42 -16.48 20.33 -2.34
C ALA A 42 -15.65 21.56 -2.75
N ARG A 43 -14.38 21.62 -2.38
CA ARG A 43 -13.45 22.71 -2.75
C ARG A 43 -13.29 22.86 -4.27
N ARG A 44 -13.31 21.74 -4.99
CA ARG A 44 -13.21 21.71 -6.47
C ARG A 44 -14.55 21.89 -7.18
N GLY A 45 -15.66 22.02 -6.44
CA GLY A 45 -17.01 22.14 -7.02
C GLY A 45 -17.45 20.89 -7.78
N LEU A 46 -16.91 19.71 -7.43
CA LEU A 46 -17.19 18.45 -8.11
C LEU A 46 -18.41 17.77 -7.47
N SER A 47 -19.45 17.54 -8.26
CA SER A 47 -20.62 16.76 -7.85
C SER A 47 -20.35 15.27 -8.02
N VAL A 48 -19.80 14.65 -6.98
CA VAL A 48 -19.55 13.21 -6.89
C VAL A 48 -20.27 12.67 -5.66
N ASP A 49 -21.06 11.61 -5.85
CA ASP A 49 -21.72 10.91 -4.74
C ASP A 49 -20.69 10.04 -3.99
N VAL A 50 -20.58 10.24 -2.68
CA VAL A 50 -19.61 9.53 -1.83
C VAL A 50 -20.36 8.61 -0.90
N ILE A 51 -20.30 7.31 -1.20
CA ILE A 51 -20.89 6.25 -0.39
C ILE A 51 -19.85 5.79 0.63
N TYR A 52 -20.10 6.00 1.91
CA TYR A 52 -19.27 5.45 2.97
C TYR A 52 -19.84 4.12 3.48
N VAL A 53 -18.99 3.10 3.63
CA VAL A 53 -19.34 1.82 4.26
C VAL A 53 -18.18 1.33 5.11
N ASN A 54 -18.43 1.05 6.39
CA ASN A 54 -17.44 0.43 7.24
C ASN A 54 -17.20 -1.06 6.93
N ASN A 55 -16.24 -1.70 7.60
CA ASN A 55 -15.88 -3.10 7.38
C ASN A 55 -16.57 -4.08 8.34
N SER A 56 -17.59 -3.66 9.11
CA SER A 56 -18.32 -4.58 9.99
C SER A 56 -19.01 -5.72 9.23
N VAL A 57 -19.37 -5.50 7.96
CA VAL A 57 -19.95 -6.54 7.08
C VAL A 57 -19.39 -6.40 5.66
N ILE A 58 -18.49 -7.31 5.26
CA ILE A 58 -17.84 -7.32 3.93
C ILE A 58 -18.86 -7.28 2.77
N ALA A 59 -20.01 -7.95 2.91
CA ALA A 59 -21.05 -7.95 1.88
C ALA A 59 -21.59 -6.54 1.57
N ASN A 60 -21.64 -5.64 2.57
CA ASN A 60 -22.07 -4.25 2.37
C ASN A 60 -21.01 -3.46 1.60
N ALA A 61 -19.74 -3.65 1.93
CA ALA A 61 -18.61 -3.06 1.21
C ALA A 61 -18.61 -3.47 -0.27
N VAL A 62 -18.78 -4.78 -0.54
CA VAL A 62 -18.92 -5.32 -1.89
C VAL A 62 -20.13 -4.71 -2.63
N ALA A 63 -21.28 -4.58 -1.95
CA ALA A 63 -22.47 -4.00 -2.55
C ALA A 63 -22.30 -2.51 -2.90
N ALA A 64 -21.60 -1.74 -2.06
CA ALA A 64 -21.25 -0.35 -2.35
C ALA A 64 -20.24 -0.24 -3.50
N ALA A 65 -19.18 -1.05 -3.48
CA ALA A 65 -18.17 -1.09 -4.53
C ALA A 65 -18.75 -1.37 -5.92
N LYS A 66 -19.72 -2.30 -6.02
CA LYS A 66 -20.43 -2.60 -7.28
C LYS A 66 -21.27 -1.45 -7.82
N LYS A 67 -21.73 -0.54 -6.96
CA LYS A 67 -22.55 0.61 -7.34
C LYS A 67 -21.74 1.85 -7.68
N ALA A 68 -20.45 1.89 -7.32
CA ALA A 68 -19.57 3.03 -7.53
C ALA A 68 -18.76 2.90 -8.84
N ASP A 69 -18.30 4.03 -9.36
CA ASP A 69 -17.36 4.05 -10.49
C ASP A 69 -15.90 3.75 -10.04
N LEU A 70 -15.63 4.02 -8.75
CA LEU A 70 -14.34 3.85 -8.06
C LEU A 70 -14.62 3.36 -6.64
N ALA A 71 -13.89 2.33 -6.20
CA ALA A 71 -13.83 1.94 -4.78
C ALA A 71 -12.47 2.36 -4.20
N ILE A 72 -12.48 2.95 -3.02
CA ILE A 72 -11.29 3.28 -2.25
C ILE A 72 -11.41 2.56 -0.91
N VAL A 73 -10.58 1.56 -0.69
CA VAL A 73 -10.55 0.79 0.55
C VAL A 73 -9.44 1.35 1.42
N PHE A 74 -9.79 1.90 2.59
CA PHE A 74 -8.83 2.26 3.63
C PHE A 74 -8.71 1.13 4.63
N ALA A 75 -7.48 0.80 4.96
CA ALA A 75 -7.14 -0.44 5.61
C ALA A 75 -5.95 -0.24 6.56
N GLY A 76 -6.29 0.06 7.80
CA GLY A 76 -5.36 0.26 8.90
C GLY A 76 -4.87 -1.04 9.55
N VAL A 77 -3.94 -0.91 10.48
CA VAL A 77 -3.70 -1.93 11.51
C VAL A 77 -4.64 -1.70 12.69
N GLU A 78 -5.79 -2.36 12.65
CA GLU A 78 -6.45 -2.70 13.91
C GLU A 78 -6.08 -4.12 14.33
N SER A 79 -5.75 -4.22 15.60
CA SER A 79 -5.32 -5.42 16.32
C SER A 79 -6.51 -6.35 16.58
N SER A 80 -7.12 -6.92 15.54
CA SER A 80 -7.79 -8.21 15.65
C SER A 80 -6.96 -9.25 14.90
N GLU A 81 -6.84 -10.44 15.47
CA GLU A 81 -5.97 -11.49 14.95
C GLU A 81 -6.49 -12.00 13.59
N GLY A 82 -5.93 -11.47 12.51
CA GLY A 82 -5.45 -12.31 11.41
C GLY A 82 -6.20 -12.33 10.08
N TYR A 83 -7.44 -11.83 9.94
CA TYR A 83 -8.19 -12.10 8.68
C TYR A 83 -9.04 -10.96 8.07
N ASP A 84 -9.40 -9.90 8.79
CA ASP A 84 -10.42 -8.97 8.26
C ASP A 84 -9.94 -8.05 7.12
N ARG A 85 -8.68 -7.56 7.16
CA ARG A 85 -8.17 -6.60 6.17
C ARG A 85 -8.01 -7.20 4.78
N ASN A 86 -7.32 -8.33 4.67
CA ASN A 86 -7.01 -8.93 3.37
C ASN A 86 -8.27 -9.45 2.68
N ASP A 87 -9.21 -10.00 3.46
CA ASP A 87 -10.47 -10.53 2.94
C ASP A 87 -11.38 -9.40 2.44
N LEU A 88 -11.46 -8.28 3.17
CA LEU A 88 -12.17 -7.08 2.72
C LEU A 88 -11.62 -6.57 1.38
N ILE A 89 -10.30 -6.36 1.31
CA ILE A 89 -9.65 -5.82 0.11
C ILE A 89 -9.85 -6.76 -1.08
N GLN A 90 -9.61 -8.06 -0.90
CA GLN A 90 -9.77 -9.04 -1.96
C GLN A 90 -11.24 -9.12 -2.42
N ALA A 91 -12.20 -9.10 -1.50
CA ALA A 91 -13.63 -9.15 -1.84
C ALA A 91 -14.07 -7.92 -2.63
N VAL A 92 -13.61 -6.72 -2.26
CA VAL A 92 -13.89 -5.47 -2.98
C VAL A 92 -13.20 -5.46 -4.35
N ALA A 93 -11.92 -5.86 -4.42
CA ALA A 93 -11.17 -5.94 -5.67
C ALA A 93 -11.83 -6.88 -6.70
N ASN A 94 -12.34 -8.03 -6.24
CA ASN A 94 -13.09 -8.97 -7.09
C ASN A 94 -14.41 -8.39 -7.60
N ALA A 95 -15.00 -7.42 -6.88
CA ALA A 95 -16.29 -6.84 -7.21
C ALA A 95 -16.18 -5.53 -8.02
N GLN A 96 -15.05 -4.84 -7.94
CA GLN A 96 -14.80 -3.54 -8.56
C GLN A 96 -13.36 -3.46 -9.07
N ARG A 97 -13.18 -3.44 -10.39
CA ARG A 97 -11.85 -3.39 -11.02
C ARG A 97 -11.11 -2.07 -10.78
N ASN A 98 -11.85 -0.97 -10.59
CA ASN A 98 -11.28 0.33 -10.25
C ASN A 98 -11.20 0.45 -8.73
N THR A 99 -10.35 -0.38 -8.11
CA THR A 99 -10.15 -0.37 -6.66
C THR A 99 -8.80 0.26 -6.34
N VAL A 100 -8.81 1.28 -5.49
CA VAL A 100 -7.61 1.88 -4.89
C VAL A 100 -7.55 1.45 -3.43
N VAL A 101 -6.38 1.11 -2.93
CA VAL A 101 -6.20 0.76 -1.51
C VAL A 101 -5.33 1.80 -0.82
N GLY A 102 -5.84 2.45 0.23
CA GLY A 102 -5.07 3.27 1.16
C GLY A 102 -4.66 2.43 2.38
N LEU A 103 -3.36 2.36 2.66
CA LEU A 103 -2.82 1.57 3.77
C LEU A 103 -2.25 2.46 4.86
N HIS A 104 -2.82 2.33 6.06
CA HIS A 104 -2.32 2.95 7.27
C HIS A 104 -1.64 1.91 8.17
N ILE A 105 -0.33 1.75 7.98
CA ILE A 105 0.46 0.65 8.54
C ILE A 105 1.74 1.17 9.22
N PRO A 106 2.17 0.60 10.37
CA PRO A 106 3.39 1.01 11.09
C PRO A 106 4.66 0.54 10.39
N GLY A 107 4.53 -0.39 9.45
CA GLY A 107 5.65 -1.04 8.79
C GLY A 107 5.17 -1.97 7.69
N ALA A 108 6.10 -2.77 7.16
CA ALA A 108 5.83 -3.68 6.06
C ALA A 108 4.75 -4.71 6.43
N THR A 109 3.81 -4.92 5.52
CA THR A 109 2.79 -5.98 5.62
C THR A 109 2.73 -6.78 4.33
N VAL A 110 2.18 -7.99 4.38
CA VAL A 110 1.97 -8.77 3.16
C VAL A 110 0.64 -8.42 2.54
N MET A 111 0.65 -8.29 1.21
CA MET A 111 -0.49 -7.90 0.39
C MET A 111 -0.78 -9.00 -0.64
N PRO A 112 -1.41 -10.13 -0.25
CA PRO A 112 -1.67 -11.23 -1.19
C PRO A 112 -2.60 -10.83 -2.35
N TRP A 113 -3.38 -9.76 -2.17
CA TRP A 113 -4.30 -9.15 -3.13
C TRP A 113 -3.64 -8.11 -4.04
N ILE A 114 -2.33 -7.87 -3.95
CA ILE A 114 -1.65 -6.73 -4.63
C ILE A 114 -1.87 -6.72 -6.14
N ASP A 115 -1.89 -7.89 -6.78
CA ASP A 115 -2.10 -8.04 -8.23
C ASP A 115 -3.58 -7.88 -8.64
N SER A 116 -4.51 -7.83 -7.68
CA SER A 116 -5.95 -7.67 -7.93
C SER A 116 -6.40 -6.21 -7.98
N VAL A 117 -5.53 -5.26 -7.63
CA VAL A 117 -5.87 -3.83 -7.56
C VAL A 117 -4.95 -2.99 -8.44
N PRO A 118 -5.46 -1.97 -9.15
CA PRO A 118 -4.65 -1.10 -9.99
C PRO A 118 -3.74 -0.13 -9.22
N ALA A 119 -4.04 0.19 -7.96
CA ALA A 119 -3.25 1.15 -7.19
C ALA A 119 -3.31 0.91 -5.68
N VAL A 120 -2.16 1.16 -5.02
CA VAL A 120 -2.01 1.15 -3.57
C VAL A 120 -1.26 2.40 -3.13
N LEU A 121 -1.77 3.08 -2.11
CA LEU A 121 -1.13 4.19 -1.43
C LEU A 121 -0.77 3.76 0.00
N ALA A 122 0.50 3.50 0.26
CA ALA A 122 1.00 3.30 1.61
C ALA A 122 1.19 4.67 2.30
N ALA A 123 0.19 5.07 3.11
CA ALA A 123 0.18 6.33 3.86
C ALA A 123 0.93 6.24 5.21
N PHE A 124 1.24 5.02 5.65
CA PHE A 124 1.85 4.73 6.96
C PHE A 124 1.03 5.32 8.11
N MET A 125 1.56 6.32 8.82
CA MET A 125 0.92 6.98 9.95
C MET A 125 1.02 8.50 9.73
N PRO A 126 0.08 9.09 8.97
CA PRO A 126 0.21 10.44 8.43
C PRO A 126 -0.12 11.57 9.43
N GLY A 127 -0.53 11.25 10.66
CA GLY A 127 -0.86 12.25 11.67
C GLY A 127 -2.22 12.93 11.44
N GLN A 128 -2.45 14.05 12.13
CA GLN A 128 -3.76 14.72 12.17
C GLN A 128 -4.29 15.22 10.81
N GLU A 129 -3.42 15.46 9.83
CA GLU A 129 -3.76 15.97 8.49
C GLU A 129 -3.95 14.85 7.44
N ASP A 130 -4.14 13.61 7.91
CA ASP A 130 -4.29 12.40 7.10
C ASP A 130 -5.15 12.61 5.84
N GLY A 131 -6.43 12.91 6.02
CA GLY A 131 -7.39 13.00 4.92
C GLY A 131 -7.05 14.09 3.91
N HIS A 132 -6.53 15.24 4.34
CA HIS A 132 -6.14 16.30 3.42
C HIS A 132 -4.91 15.90 2.59
N ALA A 133 -3.91 15.26 3.20
CA ALA A 133 -2.73 14.77 2.51
C ALA A 133 -3.10 13.66 1.49
N ILE A 134 -3.87 12.67 1.92
CA ILE A 134 -4.33 11.57 1.07
C ILE A 134 -5.17 12.08 -0.10
N ALA A 135 -6.15 12.95 0.15
CA ALA A 135 -7.00 13.47 -0.93
C ALA A 135 -6.19 14.25 -1.98
N SER A 136 -5.21 15.04 -1.56
CA SER A 136 -4.35 15.81 -2.48
C SER A 136 -3.57 14.90 -3.44
N ILE A 137 -3.14 13.72 -2.97
CA ILE A 137 -2.47 12.70 -3.78
C ILE A 137 -3.47 11.97 -4.69
N LEU A 138 -4.57 11.46 -4.13
CA LEU A 138 -5.56 10.67 -4.87
C LEU A 138 -6.20 11.44 -6.02
N PHE A 139 -6.40 12.75 -5.85
CA PHE A 139 -6.99 13.62 -6.87
C PHE A 139 -5.95 14.38 -7.72
N GLY A 140 -4.65 14.13 -7.49
CA GLY A 140 -3.57 14.64 -8.33
C GLY A 140 -3.30 16.14 -8.19
N ASP A 141 -3.60 16.74 -7.04
CA ASP A 141 -3.13 18.10 -6.72
C ASP A 141 -1.60 18.11 -6.59
N VAL A 142 -1.03 17.00 -6.12
CA VAL A 142 0.41 16.75 -6.00
C VAL A 142 0.75 15.32 -6.39
N ASN A 143 1.92 15.11 -6.98
CA ASN A 143 2.41 13.76 -7.30
C ASN A 143 2.95 13.06 -6.05
N PRO A 144 2.72 11.74 -5.89
CA PRO A 144 3.37 10.98 -4.82
C PRO A 144 4.89 10.94 -5.03
N SER A 145 5.64 11.32 -4.00
CA SER A 145 7.11 11.40 -4.02
C SER A 145 7.78 10.53 -2.95
N GLY A 146 7.00 9.80 -2.16
CA GLY A 146 7.50 8.87 -1.16
C GLY A 146 8.30 7.72 -1.78
N LYS A 147 9.31 7.26 -1.05
CA LYS A 147 10.06 6.03 -1.33
C LYS A 147 9.95 5.12 -0.11
N LEU A 148 9.90 3.81 -0.33
CA LEU A 148 9.74 2.86 0.76
C LEU A 148 10.99 2.85 1.66
N PRO A 149 10.86 3.08 2.98
CA PRO A 149 11.98 2.95 3.92
C PRO A 149 12.22 1.49 4.35
N LEU A 150 11.38 0.56 3.87
CA LEU A 150 11.33 -0.84 4.30
C LEU A 150 11.07 -1.74 3.08
N THR A 151 11.58 -2.96 3.12
CA THR A 151 11.23 -4.00 2.13
C THR A 151 9.88 -4.63 2.49
N PHE A 152 8.96 -4.72 1.53
CA PHE A 152 7.68 -5.38 1.71
C PHE A 152 7.77 -6.87 1.40
N PRO A 153 7.38 -7.76 2.33
CA PRO A 153 7.44 -9.20 2.12
C PRO A 153 6.41 -9.66 1.08
N LYS A 154 6.84 -10.56 0.19
CA LYS A 154 5.96 -11.19 -0.83
C LYS A 154 5.07 -12.30 -0.26
N THR A 155 5.39 -12.86 0.91
CA THR A 155 4.72 -14.05 1.46
C THR A 155 4.55 -13.95 2.97
N VAL A 156 3.35 -14.24 3.50
CA VAL A 156 3.06 -14.16 4.96
C VAL A 156 3.39 -15.44 5.71
N HIS A 157 3.19 -16.59 5.07
CA HIS A 157 3.30 -17.89 5.72
C HIS A 157 3.08 -18.96 4.65
N LEU A 158 3.86 -20.04 4.67
CA LEU A 158 3.53 -21.28 3.95
C LEU A 158 2.92 -22.25 4.97
N VAL A 159 1.83 -22.93 4.63
CA VAL A 159 1.34 -24.04 5.47
C VAL A 159 2.26 -25.26 5.33
N PRO A 160 2.26 -26.21 6.28
CA PRO A 160 3.09 -27.42 6.16
C PRO A 160 2.90 -28.13 4.81
N GLY A 161 3.99 -28.29 4.06
CA GLY A 161 3.99 -28.93 2.73
C GLY A 161 3.73 -27.99 1.56
N GLN A 162 3.35 -26.73 1.78
CA GLN A 162 3.20 -25.74 0.72
C GLN A 162 4.58 -25.18 0.31
N SER A 163 4.75 -24.96 -1.00
CA SER A 163 5.94 -24.30 -1.55
C SER A 163 5.50 -23.19 -2.50
N GLN A 164 6.28 -22.12 -2.57
CA GLN A 164 6.06 -21.03 -3.50
C GLN A 164 7.38 -20.66 -4.19
N THR A 165 7.33 -20.49 -5.50
CA THR A 165 8.47 -20.01 -6.28
C THR A 165 8.47 -18.48 -6.27
N LEU A 166 9.60 -17.90 -5.88
CA LEU A 166 9.85 -16.47 -5.97
C LEU A 166 10.71 -16.20 -7.22
N ALA A 167 10.35 -15.16 -7.98
CA ALA A 167 11.10 -14.68 -9.12
C ALA A 167 11.63 -13.28 -8.82
N PHE A 168 12.91 -13.05 -9.15
CA PHE A 168 13.61 -11.79 -9.01
C PHE A 168 14.14 -11.37 -10.38
N SER A 169 13.97 -10.10 -10.73
CA SER A 169 14.51 -9.48 -11.94
C SER A 169 15.46 -8.36 -11.55
N PHE A 170 16.61 -8.27 -12.22
CA PHE A 170 17.60 -7.23 -12.02
C PHE A 170 17.62 -6.33 -13.25
N SER A 171 17.57 -5.02 -13.04
CA SER A 171 17.78 -3.99 -14.05
C SER A 171 19.27 -3.60 -14.11
N ASP A 172 19.65 -2.83 -15.14
CA ASP A 172 21.01 -2.27 -15.22
C ASP A 172 21.32 -1.37 -14.02
N GLU A 173 20.33 -0.64 -13.50
CA GLU A 173 20.47 0.19 -12.30
C GLU A 173 20.79 -0.64 -11.05
N ASP A 174 20.15 -1.80 -10.88
CA ASP A 174 20.41 -2.72 -9.75
C ASP A 174 21.84 -3.29 -9.76
N LEU A 175 22.50 -3.25 -10.92
CA LEU A 175 23.84 -3.79 -11.16
C LEU A 175 24.88 -2.68 -11.39
N SER A 176 24.48 -1.41 -11.20
CA SER A 176 25.34 -0.25 -11.40
C SER A 176 25.91 0.27 -10.08
N ILE A 177 27.06 0.95 -10.18
CA ILE A 177 27.62 1.78 -9.11
C ILE A 177 27.67 3.23 -9.57
N TRP A 178 27.63 4.16 -8.63
CA TRP A 178 27.93 5.55 -8.91
C TRP A 178 29.42 5.71 -9.22
N ASP A 179 29.76 6.16 -10.42
CA ASP A 179 31.13 6.47 -10.82
C ASP A 179 31.37 7.98 -10.71
N GLU A 180 32.14 8.36 -9.70
CA GLU A 180 32.49 9.75 -9.41
C GLU A 180 33.26 10.44 -10.53
N SER A 181 33.91 9.70 -11.44
CA SER A 181 34.68 10.30 -12.54
C SER A 181 33.81 10.82 -13.68
N ILE A 182 32.65 10.18 -13.88
CA ILE A 182 31.66 10.56 -14.91
C ILE A 182 30.42 11.22 -14.32
N HIS A 183 30.31 11.27 -12.99
CA HIS A 183 29.14 11.80 -12.27
C HIS A 183 27.84 11.11 -12.73
N ASP A 184 27.90 9.80 -12.94
CA ASP A 184 26.76 9.01 -13.42
C ASP A 184 26.84 7.55 -12.94
N TRP A 185 25.73 6.82 -13.10
CA TRP A 185 25.67 5.38 -12.87
C TRP A 185 26.42 4.63 -13.98
N SER A 186 27.34 3.75 -13.57
CA SER A 186 28.07 2.85 -14.47
C SER A 186 27.70 1.41 -14.16
N LEU A 187 27.21 0.69 -15.18
CA LEU A 187 26.99 -0.76 -15.09
C LEU A 187 28.32 -1.45 -14.80
N VAL A 188 28.36 -2.24 -13.72
CA VAL A 188 29.57 -3.00 -13.38
C VAL A 188 29.52 -4.34 -14.09
N THR A 189 30.38 -4.52 -15.10
CA THR A 189 30.54 -5.83 -15.74
C THR A 189 31.40 -6.74 -14.90
N GLY A 190 31.05 -8.03 -14.82
CA GLY A 190 31.86 -8.98 -14.08
C GLY A 190 31.14 -10.25 -13.68
N LYS A 191 31.79 -11.00 -12.80
CA LYS A 191 31.24 -12.22 -12.20
C LYS A 191 30.62 -11.87 -10.85
N PHE A 192 29.31 -11.73 -10.81
CA PHE A 192 28.57 -11.56 -9.57
C PHE A 192 28.08 -12.90 -9.05
N VAL A 193 27.72 -12.93 -7.78
CA VAL A 193 27.02 -14.06 -7.16
C VAL A 193 25.75 -13.52 -6.53
N VAL A 194 24.61 -14.06 -6.95
CA VAL A 194 23.33 -13.82 -6.28
C VAL A 194 23.24 -14.78 -5.12
N HIS A 195 23.07 -14.23 -3.92
CA HIS A 195 22.85 -15.00 -2.70
C HIS A 195 21.37 -14.90 -2.30
N VAL A 196 20.74 -16.04 -2.03
CA VAL A 196 19.36 -16.11 -1.53
C VAL A 196 19.36 -16.88 -0.21
N GLY A 197 18.73 -16.31 0.81
CA GLY A 197 18.81 -16.80 2.18
C GLY A 197 17.63 -16.34 3.02
N SER A 198 17.51 -16.88 4.23
CA SER A 198 16.49 -16.44 5.19
C SER A 198 16.92 -15.18 5.96
N SER A 199 18.21 -14.85 5.92
CA SER A 199 18.77 -13.58 6.37
C SER A 199 20.07 -13.29 5.62
N SER A 200 20.60 -12.08 5.77
CA SER A 200 21.93 -11.72 5.24
C SER A 200 23.09 -12.58 5.78
N ARG A 201 22.86 -13.34 6.87
CA ARG A 201 23.84 -14.26 7.48
C ARG A 201 23.49 -15.74 7.29
N ASP A 202 22.31 -16.07 6.78
CA ASP A 202 21.85 -17.45 6.51
C ASP A 202 21.54 -17.61 5.02
N ILE A 203 22.60 -17.76 4.24
CA ILE A 203 22.54 -17.93 2.78
C ILE A 203 22.38 -19.41 2.43
N ARG A 204 21.32 -19.74 1.69
CA ARG A 204 20.92 -21.13 1.38
C ARG A 204 21.08 -21.49 -0.09
N LEU A 205 21.03 -20.49 -0.98
CA LEU A 205 21.28 -20.64 -2.41
C LEU A 205 22.29 -19.61 -2.85
N SER A 206 23.15 -19.97 -3.78
CA SER A 206 24.09 -19.06 -4.42
C SER A 206 24.21 -19.44 -5.89
N ALA A 207 24.11 -18.45 -6.78
CA ALA A 207 24.19 -18.66 -8.21
C ALA A 207 25.07 -17.58 -8.85
N PRO A 208 25.92 -17.93 -9.83
CA PRO A 208 26.66 -16.93 -10.59
C PRO A 208 25.68 -16.09 -11.42
N LEU A 209 25.91 -14.78 -11.44
CA LEU A 209 25.23 -13.82 -12.31
C LEU A 209 26.29 -13.14 -13.18
N PRO A 210 26.51 -13.63 -14.41
CA PRO A 210 27.40 -12.94 -15.34
C PRO A 210 26.73 -11.65 -15.83
N VAL A 211 27.42 -10.52 -15.66
CA VAL A 211 26.97 -9.22 -16.16
C VAL A 211 27.95 -8.77 -17.23
N SER A 212 27.44 -8.57 -18.44
CA SER A 212 28.19 -8.11 -19.61
C SER A 212 27.45 -6.97 -20.29
N LEU A 213 28.20 -6.12 -21.01
CA LEU A 213 27.66 -5.09 -21.90
C LEU A 213 26.93 -5.69 -23.10
#